data_AF-A0A536A5X7-F1
#
_entry.id   AF-A0A536A5X7-F1
#
_cell.length_a   1.000
_cell.length_b   1.000
_cell.length_c   1.000
_cell.angle_alpha   90.00
_cell.angle_beta   90.00
_cell.angle_gamma   90.00
#
_symmetry.space_group_name_H-M   'P 1'
#
loop_
_entity.id
_entity.type
_entity.pdbx_description
1 polymer ?
#
loop_
_entity_poly.entity_id
_entity_poly.type
_entity_poly.pdbx_seq_one_letter_code
_entity_poly.pdbx_strand_id
1 'polypeptide(L)'
;MPRPAPVPLARVRRACLSFPETSERLSHGAPSWFVREKTCFVTYMDHHHDDGRLALWCASPPGMRDGLVRADPERYFVPPYVGIRGWIGVRLDRGLAWD
;
A
#
# COMPACT_ATOMS: atom_id res chain seq x y z
N MET A 1 -19.35 3.98 10.55
CA MET A 1 -18.70 2.71 10.16
C MET A 1 -17.58 2.46 11.16
N PRO A 2 -17.58 1.35 11.92
CA PRO A 2 -16.49 1.10 12.87
C PRO A 2 -15.20 0.83 12.09
N ARG A 3 -14.13 1.52 12.46
CA ARG A 3 -12.78 1.30 11.92
C ARG A 3 -12.41 -0.18 12.13
N PRO A 4 -12.11 -0.97 11.07
CA PRO A 4 -11.72 -2.35 11.26
C PRO A 4 -10.47 -2.41 12.15
N ALA A 5 -10.45 -3.42 13.03
CA ALA A 5 -9.46 -3.70 14.08
C ALA A 5 -7.99 -3.62 13.60
N PRO A 6 -6.99 -3.47 14.51
CA PRO A 6 -5.54 -3.25 14.26
C PRO A 6 -4.78 -4.36 13.47
N VAL A 7 -5.50 -5.23 12.77
CA VAL A 7 -5.06 -6.39 11.98
C VAL A 7 -4.28 -6.07 10.68
N PRO A 8 -4.48 -4.92 9.99
CA PRO A 8 -3.89 -4.70 8.66
C PRO A 8 -2.37 -4.82 8.61
N LEU A 9 -1.63 -4.15 9.51
CA LEU A 9 -0.16 -4.15 9.43
C LEU A 9 0.45 -5.54 9.59
N ALA A 10 -0.01 -6.34 10.56
CA ALA A 10 0.51 -7.70 10.77
C ALA A 10 0.21 -8.62 9.58
N ARG A 11 -0.95 -8.46 8.94
CA ARG A 11 -1.31 -9.22 7.74
C ARG A 11 -0.48 -8.79 6.53
N VAL A 12 -0.27 -7.49 6.34
CA VAL A 12 0.59 -6.93 5.30
C VAL A 12 2.02 -7.42 5.47
N ARG A 13 2.57 -7.35 6.69
CA ARG A 13 3.90 -7.89 7.02
C ARG A 13 4.05 -9.34 6.56
N ARG A 14 3.12 -10.20 6.98
CA ARG A 14 3.13 -11.63 6.62
C ARG A 14 3.05 -11.83 5.10
N ALA A 15 2.21 -11.07 4.40
CA ALA A 15 2.10 -11.17 2.95
C ALA A 15 3.41 -10.73 2.25
N CYS A 16 3.94 -9.56 2.58
CA CYS A 16 5.16 -9.04 1.97
C CYS A 16 6.38 -9.92 2.28
N LEU A 17 6.55 -10.35 3.52
CA LEU A 17 7.68 -11.20 3.94
C LEU A 17 7.59 -12.66 3.43
N SER A 18 6.47 -13.05 2.82
CA SER A 18 6.35 -14.35 2.16
C SER A 18 7.07 -14.40 0.80
N PHE A 19 7.38 -13.23 0.21
CA PHE A 19 8.13 -13.17 -1.04
C PHE A 19 9.62 -13.34 -0.79
N PRO A 20 10.35 -14.02 -1.71
CA PRO A 20 11.78 -14.21 -1.58
C PRO A 20 12.52 -12.87 -1.57
N GLU A 21 13.64 -12.83 -0.85
CA GLU A 21 14.53 -11.67 -0.77
C GLU A 21 13.85 -10.38 -0.27
N THR A 22 12.73 -10.49 0.47
CA THR A 22 12.01 -9.33 1.00
C THR A 22 12.45 -8.99 2.42
N SER A 23 12.76 -7.73 2.67
CA SER A 23 13.02 -7.18 4.00
C SER A 23 12.07 -6.03 4.34
N GLU A 24 11.81 -5.84 5.64
CA GLU A 24 11.06 -4.70 6.18
C GLU A 24 12.02 -3.71 6.81
N ARG A 25 11.83 -2.42 6.53
CA ARG A 25 12.44 -1.32 7.29
C ARG A 25 11.58 -0.07 7.25
N LEU A 26 11.84 0.87 8.15
CA LEU A 26 11.23 2.18 8.06
C LEU A 26 11.79 2.97 6.86
N SER A 27 10.90 3.65 6.15
CA SER A 27 11.21 4.62 5.11
C SER A 27 10.26 5.80 5.27
N HIS A 28 10.79 7.01 5.43
CA HIS A 28 10.00 8.22 5.67
C HIS A 28 9.01 8.06 6.84
N GLY A 29 9.42 7.35 7.89
CA GLY A 29 8.60 7.11 9.10
C GLY A 29 7.55 5.98 8.97
N ALA A 30 7.42 5.35 7.82
CA ALA A 30 6.41 4.32 7.56
C ALA A 30 7.05 2.93 7.33
N PRO A 31 6.43 1.83 7.80
CA PRO A 31 6.82 0.47 7.44
C PRO A 31 6.84 0.28 5.92
N SER A 32 7.97 -0.14 5.38
CA SER A 32 8.17 -0.33 3.95
C SER A 32 8.90 -1.64 3.67
N TRP A 33 8.58 -2.26 2.53
CA TRP A 33 9.13 -3.55 2.12
C TRP A 33 9.96 -3.41 0.84
N PHE A 34 11.12 -4.08 0.86
CA PHE A 34 12.15 -3.97 -0.16
C PHE A 34 12.54 -5.34 -0.67
N VAL A 35 12.69 -5.47 -1.98
CA VAL A 35 13.35 -6.62 -2.60
C VAL A 35 14.86 -6.39 -2.60
N ARG A 36 15.63 -7.39 -2.14
CA ARG A 36 17.10 -7.35 -2.04
C ARG A 36 17.60 -6.14 -1.25
N GLU A 37 16.84 -5.74 -0.23
CA GLU A 37 17.11 -4.58 0.64
C GLU A 37 17.20 -3.22 -0.09
N LYS A 38 16.97 -3.20 -1.40
CA LYS A 38 17.28 -2.07 -2.28
C LYS A 38 16.03 -1.45 -2.89
N THR A 39 15.15 -2.26 -3.45
CA THR A 39 14.03 -1.77 -4.26
C THR A 39 12.74 -1.83 -3.46
N CYS A 40 12.21 -0.67 -3.06
CA CYS A 40 10.93 -0.58 -2.37
C CYS A 40 9.79 -0.97 -3.33
N PHE A 41 8.85 -1.79 -2.86
CA PHE A 41 7.67 -2.18 -3.64
C PHE A 41 6.34 -1.95 -2.92
N VAL A 42 6.35 -1.82 -1.58
CA VAL A 42 5.17 -1.48 -0.77
C VAL A 42 5.58 -0.58 0.39
N THR A 43 4.75 0.42 0.70
CA THR A 43 4.80 1.19 1.95
C THR A 43 3.41 1.22 2.59
N TYR A 44 3.34 0.99 3.91
CA TYR A 44 2.11 1.06 4.68
C TYR A 44 1.88 2.48 5.19
N MET A 45 0.70 3.02 4.90
CA MET A 45 0.31 4.38 5.28
C MET A 45 -0.90 4.34 6.21
N ASP A 46 -0.75 4.94 7.38
CA ASP A 46 -1.83 5.15 8.34
C ASP A 46 -1.95 6.65 8.57
N HIS A 47 -3.03 7.24 8.06
CA HIS A 47 -3.34 8.66 8.20
C HIS A 47 -2.25 9.59 7.65
N HIS A 48 -1.80 9.33 6.42
CA HIS A 48 -0.69 10.08 5.82
C HIS A 48 -1.09 11.55 5.56
N HIS A 49 -0.46 12.49 6.25
CA HIS A 49 -0.86 13.91 6.27
C HIS A 49 -2.33 14.12 6.63
N ASP A 50 -2.82 13.39 7.63
CA ASP A 50 -4.19 13.49 8.13
C ASP A 50 -5.27 13.23 7.07
N ASP A 51 -4.93 12.46 6.03
CA ASP A 51 -5.81 12.17 4.89
C ASP A 51 -6.98 11.22 5.20
N GLY A 52 -7.06 10.70 6.43
CA GLY A 52 -8.10 9.78 6.86
C GLY A 52 -8.02 8.39 6.22
N ARG A 53 -6.86 7.98 5.67
CA ARG A 53 -6.70 6.73 4.94
C ARG A 53 -5.83 5.75 5.70
N LEU A 54 -6.30 4.51 5.78
CA LEU A 54 -5.43 3.35 6.01
C LEU A 54 -5.17 2.71 4.65
N ALA A 55 -3.93 2.72 4.19
CA ALA A 55 -3.62 2.33 2.82
C ALA A 55 -2.26 1.65 2.67
N LEU A 56 -2.10 0.93 1.55
CA LEU A 56 -0.80 0.59 0.99
C LEU A 56 -0.51 1.54 -0.16
N TRP A 57 0.74 1.96 -0.28
CA TRP A 57 1.28 2.51 -1.52
C TRP A 57 2.13 1.43 -2.16
N CYS A 58 1.74 0.97 -3.34
CA CYS A 58 2.36 -0.16 -4.02
C CYS A 58 2.94 0.29 -5.37
N ALA A 59 4.08 -0.27 -5.74
CA ALA A 59 4.52 -0.23 -7.13
C ALA A 59 3.47 -0.96 -8.01
N SER A 60 3.06 -0.33 -9.11
CA SER A 60 2.11 -0.90 -10.06
C SER A 60 2.76 -1.03 -11.44
N PRO A 61 2.49 -2.12 -12.19
CA PRO A 61 2.86 -2.21 -13.59
C PRO A 61 2.28 -1.04 -14.42
N PRO A 62 2.93 -0.65 -15.53
CA PRO A 62 2.40 0.33 -16.47
C PRO A 62 0.98 -0.02 -16.92
N GLY A 63 0.10 0.99 -16.97
CA GLY A 63 -1.31 0.82 -17.40
C GLY A 63 -2.26 0.24 -16.36
N MET A 64 -1.78 -0.47 -15.33
CA MET A 64 -2.64 -1.08 -14.31
C MET A 64 -3.24 -0.04 -13.35
N ARG A 65 -2.42 0.93 -12.90
CA ARG A 65 -2.84 1.98 -11.96
C ARG A 65 -4.12 2.68 -12.41
N ASP A 66 -4.12 3.22 -13.63
CA ASP A 66 -5.23 4.02 -14.13
C ASP A 66 -6.48 3.18 -14.39
N GLY A 67 -6.30 1.90 -14.77
CA GLY A 67 -7.41 0.95 -14.88
C GLY A 67 -8.11 0.73 -13.55
N LEU A 68 -7.34 0.42 -12.49
CA LEU A 68 -7.88 0.15 -11.16
C LEU A 68 -8.52 1.39 -10.53
N VAL A 69 -7.86 2.56 -10.64
CA VAL A 69 -8.41 3.82 -10.11
C VAL A 69 -9.71 4.20 -10.81
N ARG A 70 -9.84 3.97 -12.13
CA ARG A 70 -11.11 4.21 -12.85
C ARG A 70 -12.19 3.20 -12.47
N ALA A 71 -11.81 1.93 -12.27
CA ALA A 71 -12.77 0.87 -11.98
C ALA A 71 -13.36 0.97 -10.57
N ASP A 72 -12.55 1.32 -9.57
CA ASP A 72 -12.98 1.39 -8.16
C ASP A 72 -12.23 2.52 -7.41
N PRO A 73 -12.64 3.78 -7.60
CA PRO A 73 -11.99 4.94 -6.98
C PRO A 73 -12.21 5.03 -5.46
N GLU A 74 -13.14 4.26 -4.90
CA GLU A 74 -13.31 4.19 -3.44
C GLU A 74 -12.16 3.41 -2.80
N ARG A 75 -11.66 2.38 -3.49
CA ARG A 75 -10.61 1.49 -2.99
C ARG A 75 -9.22 1.82 -3.52
N TYR A 76 -9.13 2.44 -4.69
CA TYR A 76 -7.87 2.76 -5.34
C TYR A 76 -7.71 4.26 -5.60
N PHE A 77 -6.49 4.76 -5.43
CA PHE A 77 -6.17 6.17 -5.70
C PHE A 77 -4.75 6.34 -6.22
N VAL A 78 -4.45 7.52 -6.76
CA VAL A 78 -3.08 7.90 -7.10
C VAL A 78 -2.42 8.54 -5.86
N PRO A 79 -1.38 7.93 -5.27
CA PRO A 79 -0.72 8.47 -4.10
C PRO A 79 0.10 9.71 -4.46
N PRO A 80 0.20 10.70 -3.55
CA PRO A 80 1.06 11.85 -3.78
C PRO A 80 2.53 11.41 -3.89
N TYR A 81 3.34 12.20 -4.60
CA TYR A 81 4.79 12.03 -4.81
C TYR A 81 5.23 10.80 -5.61
N VAL A 82 4.75 9.61 -5.28
CA VAL A 82 5.12 8.36 -5.96
C VAL A 82 4.13 7.97 -7.06
N GLY A 83 2.96 8.62 -7.12
CA GLY A 83 2.00 8.48 -8.21
C GLY A 83 2.61 8.77 -9.57
N ILE A 84 3.46 9.81 -9.70
CA ILE A 84 4.17 10.13 -10.95
C ILE A 84 5.15 9.03 -11.38
N ARG A 85 5.56 8.17 -10.45
CA ARG A 85 6.41 6.99 -10.69
C ARG A 85 5.58 5.73 -10.97
N GLY A 86 4.27 5.88 -11.20
CA GLY A 86 3.36 4.79 -11.51
C GLY A 86 2.82 4.04 -10.29
N TRP A 87 3.02 4.52 -9.07
CA TRP A 87 2.51 3.84 -7.88
C TRP A 87 0.99 3.99 -7.71
N ILE A 88 0.38 3.05 -7.00
CA ILE A 88 -1.05 3.01 -6.66
C ILE A 88 -1.24 3.00 -5.15
N GLY A 89 -2.27 3.71 -4.68
CA GLY A 89 -2.76 3.66 -3.31
C GLY A 89 -3.92 2.68 -3.21
N VAL A 90 -3.87 1.78 -2.22
CA VAL A 90 -4.88 0.72 -1.98
C VAL A 90 -5.45 0.89 -0.58
N ARG A 91 -6.75 1.18 -0.46
CA ARG A 91 -7.43 1.45 0.83
C ARG A 91 -7.74 0.15 1.58
N LEU A 92 -7.10 -0.03 2.73
CA LEU A 92 -7.31 -1.19 3.61
C LEU A 92 -8.55 -1.04 4.50
N ASP A 93 -9.11 0.17 4.59
CA ASP A 93 -10.28 0.54 5.38
C ASP A 93 -11.60 0.56 4.56
N ARG A 94 -11.59 0.03 3.34
CA ARG A 94 -12.75 0.02 2.41
C ARG A 94 -13.25 -1.38 2.06
N GLY A 95 -12.99 -2.35 2.95
CA GLY A 95 -13.53 -3.70 2.85
C GLY A 95 -13.02 -4.52 1.67
N LEU A 96 -11.78 -4.27 1.23
CA LEU A 96 -11.12 -5.16 0.27
C LEU A 96 -11.02 -6.58 0.84
N ALA A 97 -11.41 -7.55 0.02
CA ALA A 97 -11.14 -8.96 0.27
C ALA A 97 -9.62 -9.21 0.26
N TRP A 98 -9.17 -10.23 0.99
CA TRP A 98 -7.75 -10.50 1.20
C TRP A 98 -7.30 -11.86 0.61
N ASP A 99 -8.22 -12.53 -0.08
CA ASP A 99 -8.19 -13.90 -0.56
C ASP A 99 -8.39 -13.97 -2.07
#